data_AF-A0AAD9QU22-F1
#
_entry.id   AF-A0AAD9QU22-F1
#
_cell.length_a   1.000
_cell.length_b   1.000
_cell.length_c   1.000
_cell.angle_alpha   90.00
_cell.angle_beta   90.00
_cell.angle_gamma   90.00
#
_symmetry.space_group_name_H-M   'P 1'
#
loop_
_entity.id
_entity.type
_entity.pdbx_description
1 polymer ?
#
loop_
_entity_poly.entity_id
_entity_poly.type
_entity_poly.pdbx_seq_one_letter_code
_entity_poly.pdbx_strand_id
1 'polypeptide(L)'
;MKPWRRGWPLRSVATLIAMSLFYYAVLAILESFHQIHDDHAVYNTVINSRLDGLPSLASLNLRINASRTFKYRHLKSSESSREQGRGVKSIVRSRNLNSGISKLNNTETEKNTSSPYLGCRDITEIQVLGKVGRGYTKTVQNGQYQGMEVALKSVQPDNKDISECLKSPMVRRSVDECFIFAKYKLAKEIIMLQQLQHANIVKLLGFCWQNELNDVDVKTRGLTMVTELGTRLDVITLIQLPWHERFRICVSLARLLDYLSNSPIGSLIIRDFKLSQFVMVDGDIKLTDFDDVDNEEPKCLTNRDCLVSGSKRNKTFPCHQGRCKGVLSAKNLFNAGRNFINHILVPGGPEHLKAYLREIKNNVQRLSWDSGTFARHMEKVHSLLRSGEHLETLPKLNFYKQVAKGDFPNLHDYNCAETRVFGACELAVYSVKEAKYICDLDKSCKAFVMTSNVLWSGYLIVYLKNGTSNLQPNEHTTVYIKYPT
;
A
#
# COMPACT_ATOMS: atom_id res chain seq x y z
N MET A 1 -53.80 -45.60 34.44
CA MET A 1 -53.03 -44.37 34.15
C MET A 1 -51.57 -44.56 34.53
N LYS A 2 -50.66 -44.69 33.54
CA LYS A 2 -49.21 -44.48 33.70
C LYS A 2 -48.69 -43.82 32.42
N PRO A 3 -48.03 -42.66 32.47
CA PRO A 3 -47.64 -41.93 31.27
C PRO A 3 -46.37 -42.51 30.65
N TRP A 4 -46.42 -42.70 29.34
CA TRP A 4 -45.29 -43.09 28.50
C TRP A 4 -44.30 -41.92 28.40
N ARG A 5 -43.08 -42.10 28.91
CA ARG A 5 -41.98 -41.13 28.75
C ARG A 5 -41.47 -41.15 27.30
N ARG A 6 -41.96 -40.25 26.46
CA ARG A 6 -41.30 -39.87 25.20
C ARG A 6 -40.27 -38.78 25.51
N GLY A 7 -38.98 -39.13 25.52
CA GLY A 7 -37.91 -38.13 25.72
C GLY A 7 -36.51 -38.59 25.33
N TRP A 8 -36.36 -39.68 24.59
CA TRP A 8 -35.05 -40.29 24.32
C TRP A 8 -34.47 -40.16 22.90
N PRO A 9 -35.19 -39.74 21.82
CA PRO A 9 -34.52 -39.62 20.52
C PRO A 9 -33.90 -38.24 20.26
N LEU A 10 -34.39 -37.15 20.89
CA LEU A 10 -33.90 -35.79 20.58
C LEU A 10 -32.51 -35.47 21.14
N ARG A 11 -32.16 -36.00 22.33
CA ARG A 11 -30.83 -35.77 22.91
C ARG A 11 -29.73 -36.47 22.12
N SER A 12 -29.99 -37.70 21.66
CA SER A 12 -29.05 -38.51 20.88
C SER A 12 -28.77 -37.91 19.49
N VAL A 13 -29.79 -37.35 18.84
CA VAL A 13 -29.63 -36.66 17.55
C VAL A 13 -28.86 -35.35 17.71
N ALA A 14 -29.12 -34.57 18.76
CA ALA A 14 -28.38 -33.34 19.04
C ALA A 14 -26.89 -33.61 19.33
N THR A 15 -26.57 -34.69 20.06
CA THR A 15 -25.17 -35.10 20.29
C THR A 15 -24.47 -35.55 19.02
N LEU A 16 -25.15 -36.25 18.11
CA LEU A 16 -24.56 -36.68 16.85
C LEU A 16 -24.28 -35.49 15.92
N ILE A 17 -25.17 -34.50 15.88
CA ILE A 17 -24.96 -33.27 15.11
C ILE A 17 -23.80 -32.46 15.70
N ALA A 18 -23.71 -32.34 17.03
CA ALA A 18 -22.60 -31.64 17.68
C ALA A 18 -21.25 -32.33 17.43
N MET A 19 -21.18 -33.66 17.49
CA MET A 19 -19.97 -34.43 17.19
C MET A 19 -19.56 -34.31 15.72
N SER A 20 -20.52 -34.28 14.80
CA SER A 20 -20.27 -34.05 13.38
C SER A 20 -19.72 -32.64 13.13
N LEU A 21 -20.33 -31.60 13.71
CA LEU A 21 -19.85 -30.22 13.59
C LEU A 21 -18.45 -30.04 14.22
N PHE A 22 -18.17 -30.70 15.34
CA PHE A 22 -16.85 -30.71 15.96
C PHE A 22 -15.82 -31.40 15.07
N TYR A 23 -16.17 -32.54 14.47
CA TYR A 23 -15.31 -33.26 13.52
C TYR A 23 -14.97 -32.41 12.28
N TYR A 24 -15.95 -31.72 11.69
CA TYR A 24 -15.71 -30.79 10.58
C TYR A 24 -14.89 -29.57 11.00
N ALA A 25 -15.08 -29.04 12.21
CA ALA A 25 -14.26 -27.94 12.72
C ALA A 25 -12.80 -28.39 12.94
N VAL A 26 -12.58 -29.58 13.48
CA VAL A 26 -11.24 -30.16 13.65
C VAL A 26 -10.58 -30.45 12.30
N LEU A 27 -11.31 -30.98 11.33
CA LEU A 27 -10.81 -31.17 9.96
C LEU A 27 -10.46 -29.84 9.28
N ALA A 28 -11.30 -28.81 9.41
CA ALA A 28 -11.02 -27.49 8.86
C ALA A 28 -9.79 -26.87 9.54
N ILE A 29 -9.63 -27.05 10.85
CA ILE A 29 -8.44 -26.61 11.59
C ILE A 29 -7.20 -27.39 11.13
N LEU A 30 -7.29 -28.71 10.97
CA LEU A 30 -6.19 -29.55 10.49
C LEU A 30 -5.80 -29.24 9.04
N GLU A 31 -6.74 -28.99 8.13
CA GLU A 31 -6.47 -28.49 6.77
C GLU A 31 -5.84 -27.10 6.81
N SER A 32 -6.30 -26.22 7.70
CA SER A 32 -5.68 -24.90 7.91
C SER A 32 -4.22 -25.03 8.36
N PHE A 33 -3.95 -25.95 9.31
CA PHE A 33 -2.60 -26.21 9.80
C PHE A 33 -1.72 -26.90 8.75
N HIS A 34 -2.27 -27.83 7.97
CA HIS A 34 -1.54 -28.49 6.88
C HIS A 34 -1.17 -27.49 5.79
N GLN A 35 -2.08 -26.57 5.45
CA GLN A 35 -1.85 -25.52 4.48
C GLN A 35 -0.81 -24.47 4.95
N ILE A 36 -0.79 -24.16 6.25
CA ILE A 36 0.27 -23.32 6.87
C ILE A 36 1.61 -24.05 6.90
N HIS A 37 1.63 -25.36 7.18
CA HIS A 37 2.87 -26.14 7.27
C HIS A 37 3.49 -26.42 5.89
N ASP A 38 2.68 -26.68 4.87
CA ASP A 38 3.15 -26.84 3.49
C ASP A 38 3.66 -25.51 2.91
N ASP A 39 3.01 -24.38 3.23
CA ASP A 39 3.52 -23.06 2.88
C ASP A 39 4.89 -22.80 3.55
N HIS A 40 5.09 -23.17 4.81
CA HIS A 40 6.38 -23.06 5.50
C HIS A 40 7.48 -24.00 4.96
N ALA A 41 7.13 -25.24 4.58
CA ALA A 41 8.09 -26.22 4.07
C ALA A 41 8.53 -25.91 2.63
N VAL A 42 7.60 -25.45 1.78
CA VAL A 42 7.90 -24.98 0.42
C VAL A 42 8.69 -23.67 0.47
N TYR A 43 8.36 -22.76 1.38
CA TYR A 43 9.11 -21.51 1.63
C TYR A 43 10.57 -21.77 1.97
N ASN A 44 10.84 -22.73 2.87
CA ASN A 44 12.21 -23.11 3.22
C ASN A 44 12.95 -23.79 2.07
N THR A 45 12.28 -24.61 1.24
CA THR A 45 12.95 -25.37 0.17
C THR A 45 13.28 -24.49 -1.05
N VAL A 46 12.42 -23.54 -1.43
CA VAL A 46 12.67 -22.60 -2.54
C VAL A 46 13.69 -21.53 -2.15
N ILE A 47 13.70 -21.09 -0.90
CA ILE A 47 14.70 -20.15 -0.39
C ILE A 47 16.05 -20.84 -0.20
N ASN A 48 16.10 -22.06 0.35
CA ASN A 48 17.34 -22.84 0.43
C ASN A 48 17.91 -23.15 -0.96
N SER A 49 17.10 -23.55 -1.94
CA SER A 49 17.59 -23.80 -3.31
C SER A 49 18.02 -22.54 -4.09
N ARG A 50 17.55 -21.34 -3.72
CA ARG A 50 18.08 -20.05 -4.24
C ARG A 50 19.25 -19.49 -3.43
N LEU A 51 19.42 -19.91 -2.17
CA LEU A 51 20.55 -19.57 -1.30
C LEU A 51 21.73 -20.54 -1.42
N ASP A 52 21.51 -21.78 -1.86
CA ASP A 52 22.57 -22.77 -2.09
C ASP A 52 23.54 -22.38 -3.22
N GLY A 53 23.15 -21.38 -4.04
CA GLY A 53 24.01 -20.74 -5.03
C GLY A 53 24.60 -19.39 -4.59
N LEU A 54 24.24 -18.89 -3.40
CA LEU A 54 24.84 -17.68 -2.81
C LEU A 54 26.06 -18.13 -2.01
N PRO A 55 27.30 -17.86 -2.49
CA PRO A 55 28.47 -18.13 -1.67
C PRO A 55 28.31 -17.37 -0.35
N SER A 56 28.77 -17.98 0.76
CA SER A 56 28.86 -17.37 2.10
C SER A 56 28.77 -15.85 2.03
N LEU A 57 27.76 -15.25 2.66
CA LEU A 57 27.38 -13.82 2.55
C LEU A 57 28.53 -12.84 2.87
N ALA A 58 29.67 -13.31 3.39
CA ALA A 58 30.94 -12.57 3.41
C ALA A 58 31.45 -12.18 2.01
N SER A 59 31.02 -12.87 0.95
CA SER A 59 31.43 -12.67 -0.44
C SER A 59 30.52 -11.71 -1.23
N LEU A 60 29.34 -11.33 -0.70
CA LEU A 60 28.45 -10.38 -1.38
C LEU A 60 29.03 -8.95 -1.42
N ASN A 61 29.89 -8.60 -0.45
CA ASN A 61 30.62 -7.33 -0.44
C ASN A 61 31.65 -7.21 -1.59
N LEU A 62 32.03 -8.32 -2.25
CA LEU A 62 33.05 -8.32 -3.31
C LEU A 62 32.47 -8.32 -4.74
N ARG A 63 31.14 -8.43 -4.92
CA ARG A 63 30.52 -8.56 -6.26
C ARG A 63 29.59 -7.42 -6.70
N ILE A 64 29.47 -6.33 -5.95
CA ILE A 64 28.63 -5.18 -6.33
C ILE A 64 29.34 -4.22 -7.34
N ASN A 65 30.59 -4.48 -7.73
CA ASN A 65 31.20 -3.80 -8.87
C ASN A 65 30.77 -4.45 -10.19
N ALA A 66 29.72 -3.91 -10.82
CA ALA A 66 29.70 -3.54 -12.24
C ALA A 66 28.27 -3.27 -12.75
N SER A 67 28.14 -2.14 -13.45
CA SER A 67 27.15 -1.87 -14.50
C SER A 67 25.70 -1.55 -14.08
N ARG A 68 25.44 -0.25 -13.88
CA ARG A 68 24.61 0.58 -14.79
C ARG A 68 24.46 2.00 -14.22
N THR A 69 24.90 2.97 -15.00
CA THR A 69 24.81 4.41 -14.72
C THR A 69 23.37 4.90 -14.74
N PHE A 70 22.89 5.51 -13.66
CA PHE A 70 21.74 6.42 -13.67
C PHE A 70 22.19 7.80 -13.17
N LYS A 71 22.08 8.81 -14.05
CA LYS A 71 22.35 10.22 -13.72
C LYS A 71 21.13 10.79 -12.97
N TYR A 72 21.35 11.33 -11.78
CA TYR A 72 20.42 12.28 -11.17
C TYR A 72 20.47 13.61 -11.96
N ARG A 73 19.33 14.15 -12.36
CA ARG A 73 19.18 15.57 -12.72
C ARG A 73 17.97 16.16 -11.98
N HIS A 74 18.17 17.39 -11.53
CA HIS A 74 17.35 18.20 -10.64
C HIS A 74 15.89 18.39 -11.05
N LEU A 75 15.07 18.68 -10.03
CA LEU A 75 13.76 19.31 -10.10
C LEU A 75 13.75 20.54 -11.04
N LYS A 76 12.88 20.53 -12.06
CA LYS A 76 11.92 21.61 -12.42
C LYS A 76 11.05 21.24 -13.64
N SER A 77 9.76 21.57 -13.52
CA SER A 77 8.67 21.86 -14.49
C SER A 77 8.62 21.21 -15.89
N SER A 78 7.44 20.63 -16.17
CA SER A 78 6.66 20.53 -17.43
C SER A 78 7.37 20.57 -18.79
N GLU A 79 7.21 19.51 -19.60
CA GLU A 79 6.40 19.49 -20.85
C GLU A 79 6.54 18.16 -21.62
N SER A 80 5.40 17.64 -22.07
CA SER A 80 5.10 17.12 -23.42
C SER A 80 6.08 16.18 -24.18
N SER A 81 5.57 14.96 -24.44
CA SER A 81 5.56 14.25 -25.74
C SER A 81 6.67 13.27 -26.19
N ARG A 82 6.16 12.05 -26.50
CA ARG A 82 6.41 11.18 -27.69
C ARG A 82 7.59 10.20 -27.74
N GLU A 83 7.19 8.92 -27.67
CA GLU A 83 7.53 7.76 -28.52
C GLU A 83 8.86 7.69 -29.28
N GLN A 84 9.57 6.56 -29.14
CA GLN A 84 9.76 5.57 -30.23
C GLN A 84 10.50 4.33 -29.74
N GLY A 85 9.99 3.15 -30.12
CA GLY A 85 10.55 1.84 -29.77
C GLY A 85 11.68 1.37 -30.67
N ARG A 86 12.32 0.27 -30.27
CA ARG A 86 12.87 -0.82 -31.11
C ARG A 86 13.46 -1.90 -30.20
N GLY A 87 12.96 -3.12 -30.32
CA GLY A 87 13.58 -4.31 -29.72
C GLY A 87 14.53 -5.01 -30.69
N VAL A 88 15.43 -5.87 -30.18
CA VAL A 88 16.01 -7.02 -30.89
C VAL A 88 16.38 -8.12 -29.88
N LYS A 89 16.30 -9.35 -30.39
CA LYS A 89 16.29 -10.69 -29.81
C LYS A 89 17.68 -11.26 -29.38
N SER A 90 17.58 -12.22 -28.46
CA SER A 90 18.22 -13.57 -28.41
C SER A 90 19.74 -13.79 -28.29
N ILE A 91 20.05 -14.60 -27.25
CA ILE A 91 20.94 -15.79 -27.19
C ILE A 91 22.46 -15.54 -27.25
N VAL A 92 23.20 -16.09 -26.26
CA VAL A 92 24.24 -17.14 -26.42
C VAL A 92 24.66 -17.71 -25.05
N ARG A 93 24.71 -19.04 -24.98
CA ARG A 93 25.33 -19.88 -23.93
C ARG A 93 26.86 -19.76 -23.99
N SER A 94 27.56 -19.84 -22.85
CA SER A 94 28.87 -20.51 -22.82
C SER A 94 29.16 -21.18 -21.48
N ARG A 95 29.88 -22.30 -21.58
CA ARG A 95 30.28 -23.27 -20.55
C ARG A 95 31.67 -22.91 -20.00
N ASN A 96 31.94 -23.42 -18.79
CA ASN A 96 33.22 -23.84 -18.20
C ASN A 96 34.45 -22.92 -18.28
N LEU A 97 34.99 -22.55 -17.11
CA LEU A 97 36.44 -22.68 -16.89
C LEU A 97 36.77 -22.88 -15.40
N ASN A 98 37.48 -23.97 -15.12
CA ASN A 98 38.15 -24.28 -13.87
C ASN A 98 39.50 -23.55 -13.78
N SER A 99 39.97 -23.42 -12.53
CA SER A 99 41.37 -23.32 -12.08
C SER A 99 42.11 -21.99 -12.28
N GLY A 100 42.74 -21.52 -11.19
CA GLY A 100 43.71 -20.44 -11.22
C GLY A 100 43.71 -19.58 -9.95
N ILE A 101 44.19 -20.13 -8.83
CA ILE A 101 44.62 -19.32 -7.69
C ILE A 101 45.93 -18.65 -8.10
N SER A 102 45.92 -17.35 -8.33
CA SER A 102 47.13 -16.52 -8.32
C SER A 102 46.89 -15.28 -7.46
N LYS A 103 47.73 -15.15 -6.43
CA LYS A 103 47.90 -13.95 -5.61
C LYS A 103 48.33 -12.80 -6.52
N LEU A 104 47.67 -11.64 -6.45
CA LEU A 104 48.30 -10.39 -6.84
C LEU A 104 47.76 -9.21 -6.03
N ASN A 105 48.73 -8.41 -5.62
CA ASN A 105 48.70 -7.36 -4.63
C ASN A 105 47.89 -6.14 -5.08
N ASN A 106 47.30 -5.45 -4.11
CA ASN A 106 46.77 -4.09 -4.25
C ASN A 106 47.84 -3.13 -4.76
N THR A 107 47.51 -2.37 -5.81
CA THR A 107 47.72 -0.92 -5.88
C THR A 107 46.94 -0.34 -7.07
N GLU A 108 46.39 0.85 -6.87
CA GLU A 108 45.90 1.83 -7.85
C GLU A 108 44.39 1.92 -8.17
N THR A 109 43.78 2.92 -7.52
CA THR A 109 42.84 3.89 -8.09
C THR A 109 41.50 3.39 -8.63
N GLU A 110 40.52 3.19 -7.75
CA GLU A 110 39.09 3.17 -8.15
C GLU A 110 38.33 4.37 -7.56
N LYS A 111 37.76 5.15 -8.47
CA LYS A 111 36.90 6.32 -8.20
C LYS A 111 35.70 5.90 -7.34
N ASN A 112 35.44 6.65 -6.28
CA ASN A 112 34.25 6.55 -5.42
C ASN A 112 32.94 6.50 -6.23
N THR A 113 32.38 5.30 -6.40
CA THR A 113 30.97 5.11 -6.74
C THR A 113 30.19 4.90 -5.44
N SER A 114 29.68 5.98 -4.85
CA SER A 114 28.85 5.88 -3.64
C SER A 114 27.51 5.19 -3.97
N SER A 115 27.19 4.13 -3.25
CA SER A 115 25.85 3.50 -3.23
C SER A 115 24.75 4.57 -3.04
N PRO A 116 23.58 4.46 -3.69
CA PRO A 116 22.46 5.39 -3.47
C PRO A 116 21.77 5.18 -2.12
N TYR A 117 22.17 4.15 -1.37
CA TYR A 117 21.60 3.77 -0.08
C TYR A 117 22.51 4.21 1.07
N LEU A 118 21.90 4.68 2.17
CA LEU A 118 22.59 4.90 3.44
C LEU A 118 23.26 3.60 3.88
N GLY A 119 24.57 3.67 4.12
CA GLY A 119 25.37 2.55 4.60
C GLY A 119 25.42 2.51 6.12
N CYS A 120 26.19 1.57 6.67
CA CYS A 120 26.31 1.40 8.11
C CYS A 120 26.80 2.66 8.85
N ARG A 121 27.73 3.43 8.26
CA ARG A 121 28.23 4.67 8.87
C ARG A 121 27.15 5.73 8.98
N ASP A 122 26.40 5.94 7.90
CA ASP A 122 25.27 6.89 7.89
C ASP A 122 24.20 6.46 8.90
N ILE A 123 23.91 5.15 8.97
CA ILE A 123 22.87 4.60 9.85
C ILE A 123 23.25 4.75 11.34
N THR A 124 24.54 4.66 11.68
CA THR A 124 25.00 4.91 13.05
C THR A 124 24.85 6.36 13.50
N GLU A 125 24.78 7.30 12.56
CA GLU A 125 24.58 8.73 12.85
C GLU A 125 23.10 9.12 13.01
N ILE A 126 22.17 8.19 12.75
CA ILE A 126 20.73 8.47 12.87
C ILE A 126 20.34 8.65 14.34
N GLN A 127 19.78 9.82 14.66
CA GLN A 127 19.26 10.10 15.99
C GLN A 127 17.91 9.41 16.19
N VAL A 128 17.84 8.40 17.06
CA VAL A 128 16.58 7.71 17.39
C VAL A 128 15.72 8.59 18.30
N LEU A 129 14.53 8.97 17.83
CA LEU A 129 13.61 9.86 18.53
C LEU A 129 12.61 9.11 19.42
N GLY A 130 12.29 7.86 19.08
CA GLY A 130 11.35 7.06 19.87
C GLY A 130 10.90 5.78 19.17
N LYS A 131 10.14 4.95 19.89
CA LYS A 131 9.57 3.72 19.33
C LYS A 131 8.24 4.01 18.66
N VAL A 132 8.13 3.70 17.38
CA VAL A 132 6.91 3.90 16.57
C VAL A 132 6.01 2.69 16.69
N GLY A 133 6.56 1.48 16.75
CA GLY A 133 5.77 0.28 17.06
C GLY A 133 6.59 -0.99 17.10
N ARG A 134 5.94 -2.09 17.50
CA ARG A 134 6.50 -3.44 17.51
C ARG A 134 5.59 -4.35 16.70
N GLY A 135 6.12 -4.94 15.64
CA GLY A 135 5.47 -6.00 14.88
C GLY A 135 5.87 -7.39 15.37
N TYR A 136 5.43 -8.40 14.63
CA TYR A 136 5.76 -9.80 14.88
C TYR A 136 7.26 -10.07 14.69
N THR A 137 7.79 -9.71 13.52
CA THR A 137 9.19 -9.91 13.12
C THR A 137 10.11 -8.77 13.56
N LYS A 138 9.64 -7.52 13.48
CA LYS A 138 10.47 -6.31 13.48
C LYS A 138 9.94 -5.25 14.44
N THR A 139 10.86 -4.48 15.03
CA THR A 139 10.56 -3.25 15.76
C THR A 139 10.82 -2.06 14.85
N VAL A 140 9.93 -1.07 14.88
CA VAL A 140 10.03 0.18 14.11
C VAL A 140 10.26 1.34 15.06
N GLN A 141 11.32 2.11 14.81
CA GLN A 141 11.69 3.31 15.56
C GLN A 141 11.68 4.53 14.64
N ASN A 142 11.28 5.69 15.17
CA ASN A 142 11.43 6.97 14.49
C ASN A 142 12.88 7.42 14.71
N GLY A 143 13.51 7.93 13.67
CA GLY A 143 14.78 8.62 13.78
C GLY A 143 14.86 9.83 12.87
N GLN A 144 15.89 10.63 13.07
CA GLN A 144 16.19 11.80 12.26
C GLN A 144 17.60 11.69 11.69
N TYR A 145 17.72 11.91 10.39
CA TYR A 145 18.99 11.91 9.68
C TYR A 145 19.06 13.13 8.75
N GLN A 146 20.05 14.00 8.95
CA GLN A 146 20.24 15.22 8.15
C GLN A 146 18.96 16.06 8.00
N GLY A 147 18.18 16.17 9.08
CA GLY A 147 16.91 16.90 9.09
C GLY A 147 15.70 16.14 8.52
N MET A 148 15.89 14.96 7.94
CA MET A 148 14.80 14.11 7.45
C MET A 148 14.35 13.11 8.52
N GLU A 149 13.04 12.95 8.70
CA GLU A 149 12.48 11.87 9.51
C GLU A 149 12.51 10.54 8.76
N VAL A 150 12.92 9.47 9.45
CA VAL A 150 13.12 8.13 8.90
C VAL A 150 12.59 7.05 9.83
N ALA A 151 12.21 5.92 9.27
CA ALA A 151 11.84 4.73 10.04
C ALA A 151 12.99 3.73 10.05
N LEU A 152 13.51 3.42 11.23
CA LEU A 152 14.46 2.32 11.43
C LEU A 152 13.69 1.05 11.76
N LYS A 153 13.89 0.00 10.97
CA LYS A 153 13.33 -1.33 11.21
C LYS A 153 14.45 -2.31 11.54
N SER A 154 14.35 -2.98 12.69
CA SER A 154 15.33 -3.95 13.15
C SER A 154 14.66 -5.10 13.89
N VAL A 155 15.34 -6.25 13.93
CA VAL A 155 14.91 -7.40 14.75
C VAL A 155 15.45 -7.24 16.16
N GLN A 156 14.60 -7.41 17.16
CA GLN A 156 14.94 -7.38 18.57
C GLN A 156 14.67 -8.74 19.23
N PRO A 157 15.41 -9.13 20.28
CA PRO A 157 15.22 -10.41 20.97
C PRO A 157 13.82 -10.61 21.55
N ASP A 158 13.10 -9.51 21.84
CA ASP A 158 11.76 -9.52 22.41
C ASP A 158 10.64 -9.51 21.35
N ASN A 159 10.98 -9.62 20.06
CA ASN A 159 10.00 -9.76 18.99
C ASN A 159 9.25 -11.10 19.10
N LYS A 160 7.98 -11.10 18.66
CA LYS A 160 7.07 -12.23 18.84
C LYS A 160 7.55 -13.48 18.11
N ASP A 161 8.09 -13.32 16.91
CA ASP A 161 8.66 -14.43 16.12
C ASP A 161 9.80 -15.15 16.86
N ILE A 162 10.63 -14.40 17.59
CA ILE A 162 11.70 -14.99 18.41
C ILE A 162 11.08 -15.82 19.53
N SER A 163 10.11 -15.22 20.25
CA SER A 163 9.44 -15.89 21.36
C SER A 163 8.66 -17.14 20.93
N GLU A 164 8.05 -17.15 19.74
CA GLU A 164 7.31 -18.29 19.19
C GLU A 164 8.27 -19.37 18.65
N CYS A 165 9.35 -18.96 18.00
CA CYS A 165 10.40 -19.87 17.53
C CYS A 165 11.03 -20.67 18.69
N LEU A 166 11.30 -20.01 19.82
CA LEU A 166 11.83 -20.64 21.03
C LEU A 166 10.87 -21.62 21.69
N LYS A 167 9.55 -21.39 21.54
CA LYS A 167 8.49 -22.24 22.11
C LYS A 167 8.13 -23.43 21.22
N SER A 168 8.78 -23.59 20.06
CA SER A 168 8.47 -24.65 19.11
C SER A 168 8.64 -26.04 19.76
N PRO A 169 7.56 -26.84 19.89
CA PRO A 169 7.61 -28.10 20.61
C PRO A 169 8.33 -29.21 19.83
N MET A 170 8.48 -29.04 18.51
CA MET A 170 9.07 -30.04 17.61
C MET A 170 10.60 -29.92 17.49
N VAL A 171 11.16 -28.73 17.67
CA VAL A 171 12.60 -28.47 17.49
C VAL A 171 13.04 -27.48 18.57
N ARG A 172 13.93 -27.91 19.46
CA ARG A 172 14.61 -27.00 20.39
C ARG A 172 15.56 -26.14 19.58
N ARG A 173 15.35 -24.83 19.62
CA ARG A 173 16.20 -23.82 18.97
C ARG A 173 16.80 -22.90 20.02
N SER A 174 18.03 -22.48 19.79
CA SER A 174 18.68 -21.39 20.51
C SER A 174 18.08 -20.04 20.12
N VAL A 175 18.32 -19.03 20.96
CA VAL A 175 17.94 -17.64 20.66
C VAL A 175 18.62 -17.15 19.39
N ASP A 176 19.88 -17.53 19.17
CA ASP A 176 20.65 -17.14 17.99
C ASP A 176 20.05 -17.69 16.69
N GLU A 177 19.67 -18.97 16.68
CA GLU A 177 18.98 -19.58 15.53
C GLU A 177 17.67 -18.86 15.22
N CYS A 178 16.85 -18.57 16.24
CA CYS A 178 15.59 -17.84 16.08
C CYS A 178 15.83 -16.41 15.57
N PHE A 179 16.88 -15.74 16.05
CA PHE A 179 17.26 -14.41 15.61
C PHE A 179 17.69 -14.39 14.14
N ILE A 180 18.44 -15.41 13.70
CA ILE A 180 18.82 -15.58 12.30
C ILE A 180 17.58 -15.74 11.40
N PHE A 181 16.59 -16.55 11.79
CA PHE A 181 15.34 -16.69 11.03
C PHE A 181 14.60 -15.36 10.86
N ALA A 182 14.46 -14.58 11.93
CA ALA A 182 13.82 -13.27 11.87
C ALA A 182 14.63 -12.27 11.00
N LYS A 183 15.97 -12.31 11.07
CA LYS A 183 16.83 -11.52 10.18
C LYS A 183 16.63 -11.86 8.72
N TYR A 184 16.43 -13.13 8.37
CA TYR A 184 16.16 -13.53 6.98
C TYR A 184 14.87 -12.91 6.42
N LYS A 185 13.81 -12.81 7.24
CA LYS A 185 12.58 -12.13 6.84
C LYS A 185 12.82 -10.65 6.52
N LEU A 186 13.60 -9.96 7.37
CA LEU A 186 13.96 -8.55 7.13
C LEU A 186 14.89 -8.39 5.90
N ALA A 187 15.81 -9.33 5.69
CA ALA A 187 16.68 -9.33 4.50
C ALA A 187 15.89 -9.51 3.21
N LYS A 188 14.87 -10.39 3.23
CA LYS A 188 13.94 -10.56 2.12
C LYS A 188 13.17 -9.27 1.83
N GLU A 189 12.67 -8.59 2.86
CA GLU A 189 12.00 -7.28 2.72
C GLU A 189 12.91 -6.25 2.04
N ILE A 190 14.19 -6.15 2.45
CA ILE A 190 15.18 -5.26 1.81
C ILE A 190 15.35 -5.60 0.32
N ILE A 191 15.57 -6.88 -0.01
CA ILE A 191 15.78 -7.33 -1.39
C ILE A 191 14.54 -7.02 -2.25
N MET A 192 13.34 -7.24 -1.72
CA MET A 192 12.09 -6.89 -2.39
C MET A 192 12.01 -5.38 -2.65
N LEU A 193 12.30 -4.53 -1.66
CA LEU A 193 12.26 -3.07 -1.81
C LEU A 193 13.35 -2.52 -2.75
N GLN A 194 14.47 -3.22 -2.92
CA GLN A 194 15.48 -2.86 -3.92
C GLN A 194 14.97 -3.12 -5.35
N GLN A 195 14.22 -4.19 -5.56
CA GLN A 195 13.71 -4.61 -6.87
C GLN A 195 12.37 -3.96 -7.23
N LEU A 196 11.58 -3.58 -6.22
CA LEU A 196 10.24 -3.03 -6.36
C LEU A 196 10.25 -1.54 -6.06
N GLN A 197 10.22 -0.73 -7.12
CA GLN A 197 10.17 0.73 -7.02
C GLN A 197 8.86 1.21 -7.61
N HIS A 198 8.02 1.80 -6.77
CA HIS A 198 6.72 2.34 -7.15
C HIS A 198 6.30 3.44 -6.17
N ALA A 199 5.53 4.44 -6.63
CA ALA A 199 5.10 5.57 -5.79
C ALA A 199 4.28 5.13 -4.55
N ASN A 200 3.61 3.99 -4.63
CA ASN A 200 2.78 3.41 -3.56
C ASN A 200 3.48 2.25 -2.81
N ILE A 201 4.80 2.16 -2.90
CA ILE A 201 5.65 1.27 -2.10
C ILE A 201 6.59 2.15 -1.27
N VAL A 202 6.81 1.79 0.00
CA VAL A 202 7.71 2.55 0.87
C VAL A 202 9.12 2.60 0.29
N LYS A 203 9.75 3.77 0.31
CA LYS A 203 11.11 3.94 -0.19
C LYS A 203 12.13 3.38 0.81
N LEU A 204 12.96 2.44 0.35
CA LEU A 204 14.17 2.03 1.04
C LEU A 204 15.22 3.14 0.92
N LEU A 205 15.65 3.68 2.05
CA LEU A 205 16.67 4.75 2.13
C LEU A 205 18.05 4.17 2.40
N GLY A 206 18.12 3.07 3.15
CA GLY A 206 19.37 2.34 3.31
C GLY A 206 19.22 1.12 4.20
N PHE A 207 20.32 0.42 4.37
CA PHE A 207 20.37 -0.73 5.26
C PHE A 207 21.80 -0.97 5.72
N CYS A 208 21.92 -1.57 6.90
CA CYS A 208 23.19 -1.96 7.45
C CYS A 208 23.12 -3.41 7.90
N TRP A 209 24.11 -4.19 7.45
CA TRP A 209 24.36 -5.53 7.95
C TRP A 209 25.63 -5.49 8.80
N GLN A 210 25.47 -5.50 10.12
CA GLN A 210 26.59 -5.68 11.04
C GLN A 210 26.69 -7.16 11.40
N ASN A 211 27.90 -7.69 11.21
CA ASN A 211 28.14 -9.13 11.20
C ASN A 211 28.99 -9.56 12.39
N GLU A 212 28.54 -9.39 13.63
CA GLU A 212 29.33 -9.88 14.77
C GLU A 212 28.53 -10.63 15.83
N LEU A 213 28.98 -11.87 16.07
CA LEU A 213 28.51 -12.78 17.11
C LEU A 213 28.99 -12.34 18.52
N ASN A 214 29.89 -11.36 18.62
CA ASN A 214 30.63 -11.06 19.85
C ASN A 214 30.23 -9.77 20.59
N ASP A 215 29.24 -9.00 20.11
CA ASP A 215 28.94 -7.71 20.73
C ASP A 215 27.68 -7.72 21.61
N VAL A 216 27.77 -7.28 22.86
CA VAL A 216 26.70 -7.46 23.87
C VAL A 216 25.47 -6.57 23.58
N ASP A 217 25.62 -5.53 22.76
CA ASP A 217 24.55 -4.58 22.42
C ASP A 217 23.71 -5.04 21.20
N VAL A 218 22.39 -5.05 21.36
CA VAL A 218 21.43 -5.31 20.26
C VAL A 218 21.48 -4.22 19.19
N LYS A 219 22.01 -3.02 19.50
CA LYS A 219 22.20 -1.93 18.53
C LYS A 219 23.38 -2.13 17.57
N THR A 220 24.32 -3.00 17.93
CA THR A 220 25.50 -3.33 17.10
C THR A 220 25.43 -4.75 16.52
N ARG A 221 24.40 -5.52 16.93
CA ARG A 221 24.05 -6.82 16.38
C ARG A 221 22.90 -6.70 15.39
N GLY A 222 23.17 -6.98 14.11
CA GLY A 222 22.15 -7.48 13.21
C GLY A 222 21.90 -6.66 11.95
N LEU A 223 20.66 -6.73 11.48
CA LEU A 223 20.22 -6.12 10.23
C LEU A 223 19.28 -4.96 10.57
N THR A 224 19.67 -3.77 10.14
CA THR A 224 18.84 -2.56 10.26
C THR A 224 18.48 -2.10 8.86
N MET A 225 17.20 -1.88 8.63
CA MET A 225 16.67 -1.29 7.40
C MET A 225 16.16 0.11 7.72
N VAL A 226 16.44 1.08 6.85
CA VAL A 226 15.95 2.45 6.95
C VAL A 226 15.01 2.73 5.78
N THR A 227 13.79 3.14 6.09
CA THR A 227 12.79 3.56 5.11
C THR A 227 12.32 4.98 5.39
N GLU A 228 11.61 5.59 4.43
CA GLU A 228 10.85 6.81 4.73
C GLU A 228 9.86 6.55 5.89
N LEU A 229 9.64 7.58 6.72
CA LEU A 229 8.66 7.52 7.80
C LEU A 229 7.26 7.80 7.24
N GLY A 230 6.28 7.04 7.71
CA GLY A 230 4.87 7.28 7.39
C GLY A 230 3.99 7.18 8.63
N THR A 231 2.82 7.80 8.55
CA THR A 231 1.81 7.73 9.62
C THR A 231 0.92 6.52 9.41
N ARG A 232 0.51 5.87 10.51
CA ARG A 232 -0.39 4.72 10.43
C ARG A 232 -1.79 5.17 10.05
N LEU A 233 -2.45 4.32 9.27
CA LEU A 233 -3.89 4.42 9.04
C LEU A 233 -4.62 3.58 10.08
N ASP A 234 -5.60 4.17 10.73
CA ASP A 234 -6.64 3.44 11.45
C ASP A 234 -7.99 3.63 10.77
N VAL A 235 -8.93 2.75 11.09
CA VAL A 235 -10.25 2.70 10.44
C VAL A 235 -11.06 3.96 10.72
N ILE A 236 -10.94 4.54 11.92
CA ILE A 236 -11.70 5.73 12.31
C ILE A 236 -11.21 6.92 11.51
N THR A 237 -9.89 7.14 11.50
CA THR A 237 -9.27 8.18 10.69
C THR A 237 -9.64 8.03 9.22
N LEU A 238 -9.56 6.81 8.68
CA LEU A 238 -9.86 6.55 7.27
C LEU A 238 -11.31 6.93 6.88
N ILE A 239 -12.30 6.67 7.75
CA ILE A 239 -13.71 6.98 7.49
C ILE A 239 -14.00 8.48 7.67
N GLN A 240 -13.28 9.15 8.56
CA GLN A 240 -13.42 10.59 8.83
C GLN A 240 -12.74 11.47 7.77
N LEU A 241 -11.86 10.90 6.95
CA LEU A 241 -11.24 11.65 5.85
C LEU A 241 -12.31 12.19 4.88
N PRO A 242 -12.15 13.44 4.40
CA PRO A 242 -12.94 13.96 3.30
C PRO A 242 -12.89 13.02 2.09
N TRP A 243 -13.96 12.99 1.31
CA TRP A 243 -14.07 12.03 0.20
C TRP A 243 -12.90 12.11 -0.80
N HIS A 244 -12.37 13.29 -1.10
CA HIS A 244 -11.26 13.43 -2.04
C HIS A 244 -9.96 12.76 -1.55
N GLU A 245 -9.66 12.80 -0.25
CA GLU A 245 -8.51 12.09 0.33
C GLU A 245 -8.76 10.57 0.31
N ARG A 246 -9.99 10.12 0.62
CA ARG A 246 -10.38 8.71 0.47
C ARG A 246 -10.26 8.23 -0.97
N PHE A 247 -10.62 9.08 -1.93
CA PHE A 247 -10.51 8.79 -3.35
C PHE A 247 -9.04 8.71 -3.80
N ARG A 248 -8.16 9.60 -3.32
CA ARG A 248 -6.70 9.48 -3.55
C ARG A 248 -6.21 8.11 -3.09
N ILE A 249 -6.58 7.68 -1.88
CA ILE A 249 -6.20 6.36 -1.36
C ILE A 249 -6.64 5.25 -2.32
N CYS A 250 -7.87 5.32 -2.86
CA CYS A 250 -8.37 4.34 -3.82
C CYS A 250 -7.57 4.33 -5.13
N VAL A 251 -7.21 5.50 -5.67
CA VAL A 251 -6.40 5.61 -6.89
C VAL A 251 -4.99 5.03 -6.66
N SER A 252 -4.37 5.40 -5.54
CA SER A 252 -3.06 4.90 -5.12
C SER A 252 -3.03 3.37 -4.92
N LEU A 253 -4.08 2.80 -4.31
CA LEU A 253 -4.26 1.35 -4.24
C LEU A 253 -4.43 0.72 -5.63
N ALA A 254 -5.20 1.34 -6.52
CA ALA A 254 -5.40 0.81 -7.86
C ALA A 254 -4.10 0.75 -8.66
N ARG A 255 -3.28 1.81 -8.60
CA ARG A 255 -1.93 1.86 -9.19
C ARG A 255 -1.01 0.78 -8.60
N LEU A 256 -1.00 0.64 -7.28
CA LEU A 256 -0.22 -0.39 -6.60
C LEU A 256 -0.61 -1.80 -7.05
N LEU A 257 -1.90 -2.10 -7.11
CA LEU A 257 -2.40 -3.43 -7.49
C LEU A 257 -2.04 -3.78 -8.93
N ASP A 258 -2.14 -2.81 -9.85
CA ASP A 258 -1.73 -2.99 -11.24
C ASP A 258 -0.21 -3.22 -11.35
N TYR A 259 0.59 -2.46 -10.60
CA TYR A 259 2.04 -2.65 -10.52
C TYR A 259 2.40 -4.04 -9.98
N LEU A 260 1.81 -4.47 -8.86
CA LEU A 260 2.08 -5.78 -8.27
C LEU A 260 1.67 -6.92 -9.21
N SER A 261 0.58 -6.75 -9.96
CA SER A 261 0.14 -7.71 -10.98
C SER A 261 1.18 -7.91 -12.08
N ASN A 262 1.93 -6.85 -12.41
CA ASN A 262 2.88 -6.78 -13.52
C ASN A 262 4.31 -6.50 -13.06
N SER A 263 4.68 -6.91 -11.84
CA SER A 263 5.95 -6.52 -11.25
C SER A 263 7.14 -7.11 -12.02
N PRO A 264 8.34 -6.51 -11.93
CA PRO A 264 9.55 -7.02 -12.61
C PRO A 264 9.92 -8.46 -12.25
N ILE A 265 9.43 -8.96 -11.12
CA ILE A 265 9.69 -10.32 -10.61
C ILE A 265 8.49 -11.25 -10.72
N GLY A 266 7.49 -10.89 -11.54
CA GLY A 266 6.25 -11.64 -11.71
C GLY A 266 5.09 -11.09 -10.88
N SER A 267 3.91 -11.68 -11.03
CA SER A 267 2.74 -11.26 -10.26
C SER A 267 2.97 -11.52 -8.78
N LEU A 268 2.76 -10.51 -7.93
CA LEU A 268 2.98 -10.60 -6.49
C LEU A 268 1.67 -10.74 -5.73
N ILE A 269 1.67 -11.49 -4.63
CA ILE A 269 0.57 -11.56 -3.65
C ILE A 269 1.02 -10.96 -2.32
N ILE A 270 0.15 -10.15 -1.72
CA ILE A 270 0.28 -9.72 -0.33
C ILE A 270 -0.61 -10.64 0.51
N ARG A 271 0.01 -11.57 1.23
CA ARG A 271 -0.74 -12.58 2.00
C ARG A 271 -1.58 -11.95 3.12
N ASP A 272 -0.98 -11.03 3.86
CA ASP A 272 -1.66 -10.32 4.95
C ASP A 272 -2.18 -8.94 4.52
N PHE A 273 -2.97 -8.88 3.45
CA PHE A 273 -3.50 -7.59 2.96
C PHE A 273 -4.50 -6.99 3.96
N LYS A 274 -4.01 -6.12 4.83
CA LYS A 274 -4.76 -5.41 5.89
C LYS A 274 -4.28 -3.97 6.01
N LEU A 275 -5.08 -3.12 6.66
CA LEU A 275 -4.77 -1.70 6.86
C LEU A 275 -3.40 -1.47 7.54
N SER A 276 -3.00 -2.35 8.46
CA SER A 276 -1.73 -2.27 9.19
C SER A 276 -0.49 -2.41 8.31
N GLN A 277 -0.63 -2.95 7.09
CA GLN A 277 0.48 -3.08 6.14
C GLN A 277 0.73 -1.79 5.33
N PHE A 278 -0.07 -0.76 5.55
CA PHE A 278 0.00 0.50 4.84
C PHE A 278 0.28 1.67 5.77
N VAL A 279 1.00 2.67 5.23
CA VAL A 279 1.26 3.96 5.88
C VAL A 279 0.92 5.10 4.92
N MET A 280 0.66 6.28 5.46
CA MET A 280 0.53 7.52 4.67
C MET A 280 1.85 8.26 4.67
N VAL A 281 2.31 8.64 3.48
CA VAL A 281 3.50 9.49 3.29
C VAL A 281 3.14 10.56 2.26
N ASP A 282 3.25 11.83 2.65
CA ASP A 282 2.82 12.98 1.83
C ASP A 282 1.38 12.85 1.30
N GLY A 283 0.55 12.18 2.11
CA GLY A 283 -0.84 11.82 1.86
C GLY A 283 -1.05 10.67 0.87
N ASP A 284 -0.01 10.07 0.27
CA ASP A 284 -0.16 8.83 -0.49
C ASP A 284 -0.11 7.60 0.42
N ILE A 285 -0.99 6.64 0.15
CA ILE A 285 -0.93 5.33 0.79
C ILE A 285 0.22 4.52 0.18
N LYS A 286 1.07 3.94 1.04
CA LYS A 286 2.23 3.14 0.65
C LYS A 286 2.24 1.80 1.39
N LEU A 287 2.49 0.72 0.67
CA LEU A 287 2.76 -0.61 1.25
C LEU A 287 4.12 -0.58 1.95
N THR A 288 4.16 -0.94 3.23
CA THR A 288 5.40 -0.90 4.04
C THR A 288 5.96 -2.28 4.35
N ASP A 289 5.17 -3.34 4.22
CA ASP A 289 5.58 -4.69 4.62
C ASP A 289 5.67 -5.65 3.42
N PHE A 290 6.82 -6.34 3.31
CA PHE A 290 7.12 -7.29 2.24
C PHE A 290 7.68 -8.63 2.75
N ASP A 291 7.67 -8.88 4.07
CA ASP A 291 8.19 -10.13 4.62
C ASP A 291 7.38 -11.36 4.13
N ASP A 292 6.05 -11.23 4.04
CA ASP A 292 5.14 -12.29 3.58
C ASP A 292 4.63 -12.12 2.12
N VAL A 293 5.40 -11.43 1.28
CA VAL A 293 5.12 -11.32 -0.17
C VAL A 293 5.75 -12.48 -0.93
N ASP A 294 5.03 -13.03 -1.90
CA ASP A 294 5.54 -14.03 -2.84
C ASP A 294 5.01 -13.79 -4.26
N ASN A 295 5.56 -14.56 -5.20
CA ASN A 295 5.21 -14.52 -6.61
C ASN A 295 4.83 -15.90 -7.19
N GLU A 296 4.45 -16.85 -6.33
CA GLU A 296 4.20 -18.22 -6.75
C GLU A 296 2.72 -18.47 -7.04
N GLU A 297 2.35 -18.47 -8.31
CA GLU A 297 1.01 -18.88 -8.71
C GLU A 297 0.72 -20.33 -8.25
N PRO A 298 -0.49 -20.62 -7.73
CA PRO A 298 -0.85 -21.96 -7.28
C PRO A 298 -0.68 -23.01 -8.38
N LYS A 299 -0.27 -24.22 -7.99
CA LYS A 299 -0.24 -25.37 -8.91
C LYS A 299 -1.65 -25.79 -9.28
N CYS A 300 -1.83 -26.29 -10.50
CA CYS A 300 -3.11 -26.81 -10.99
C CYS A 300 -2.92 -27.92 -12.02
N LEU A 301 -3.93 -28.77 -12.14
CA LEU A 301 -4.08 -29.74 -13.22
C LEU A 301 -5.13 -29.24 -14.23
N THR A 302 -6.18 -28.60 -13.75
CA THR A 302 -7.27 -28.07 -14.56
C THR A 302 -7.69 -26.68 -14.10
N ASN A 303 -8.47 -25.98 -14.92
CA ASN A 303 -9.02 -24.68 -14.55
C ASN A 303 -9.86 -24.75 -13.26
N ARG A 304 -10.46 -25.90 -12.93
CA ARG A 304 -11.30 -26.06 -11.73
C ARG A 304 -10.50 -25.92 -10.43
N ASP A 305 -9.20 -26.13 -10.48
CA ASP A 305 -8.31 -25.97 -9.31
C ASP A 305 -8.02 -24.48 -9.03
N CYS A 306 -8.27 -23.62 -10.03
CA CYS A 306 -7.94 -22.20 -10.02
C CYS A 306 -9.14 -21.34 -9.62
N LEU A 307 -9.70 -21.61 -8.46
CA LEU A 307 -10.87 -20.90 -7.94
C LEU A 307 -10.47 -19.81 -6.94
N VAL A 308 -11.02 -18.62 -7.15
CA VAL A 308 -10.99 -17.53 -6.16
C VAL A 308 -12.42 -17.33 -5.65
N SER A 309 -12.63 -17.60 -4.37
CA SER A 309 -13.91 -17.38 -3.70
C SER A 309 -14.15 -15.88 -3.50
N GLY A 310 -15.03 -15.30 -4.29
CA GLY A 310 -15.52 -13.94 -4.09
C GLY A 310 -16.70 -13.90 -3.12
N SER A 311 -17.11 -12.70 -2.71
CA SER A 311 -18.22 -12.52 -1.75
C SER A 311 -19.60 -12.90 -2.30
N LYS A 312 -19.76 -12.97 -3.62
CA LYS A 312 -21.04 -13.28 -4.28
C LYS A 312 -20.96 -14.46 -5.25
N ARG A 313 -19.80 -14.67 -5.87
CA ARG A 313 -19.56 -15.74 -6.84
C ARG A 313 -18.09 -16.13 -6.80
N ASN A 314 -17.83 -17.40 -7.07
CA ASN A 314 -16.49 -17.89 -7.32
C ASN A 314 -16.08 -17.50 -8.74
N LYS A 315 -14.81 -17.14 -8.91
CA LYS A 315 -14.21 -16.89 -10.22
C LYS A 315 -13.17 -17.95 -10.51
N THR A 316 -13.29 -18.57 -11.68
CA THR A 316 -12.35 -19.57 -12.18
C THR A 316 -11.34 -18.91 -13.09
N PHE A 317 -10.06 -19.25 -12.92
CA PHE A 317 -8.94 -18.75 -13.72
C PHE A 317 -8.33 -19.87 -14.57
N PRO A 318 -7.62 -19.54 -15.66
CA PRO A 318 -7.01 -20.55 -16.50
C PRO A 318 -5.82 -21.22 -15.80
N CYS A 319 -5.80 -22.55 -15.82
CA CYS A 319 -4.63 -23.34 -15.56
C CYS A 319 -3.77 -23.38 -16.82
N HIS A 320 -2.56 -22.82 -16.74
CA HIS A 320 -1.65 -22.77 -17.85
C HIS A 320 -0.27 -23.25 -17.41
N GLN A 321 0.25 -24.27 -18.09
CA GLN A 321 1.54 -24.92 -17.75
C GLN A 321 1.60 -25.35 -16.27
N GLY A 322 0.50 -25.95 -15.78
CA GLY A 322 0.41 -26.44 -14.40
C GLY A 322 0.32 -25.36 -13.32
N ARG A 323 0.05 -24.10 -13.70
CA ARG A 323 -0.08 -22.96 -12.77
C ARG A 323 -1.35 -22.15 -13.05
N CYS A 324 -2.04 -21.73 -12.00
CA CYS A 324 -3.23 -20.90 -12.11
C CYS A 324 -2.85 -19.46 -12.44
N LYS A 325 -3.10 -18.99 -13.67
CA LYS A 325 -2.67 -17.64 -14.07
C LYS A 325 -3.68 -16.57 -13.64
N GLY A 326 -3.19 -15.55 -12.95
CA GLY A 326 -3.97 -14.39 -12.53
C GLY A 326 -4.66 -14.54 -11.17
N VAL A 327 -4.43 -15.65 -10.47
CA VAL A 327 -5.04 -15.88 -9.14
C VAL A 327 -4.43 -14.94 -8.10
N LEU A 328 -3.12 -14.72 -8.12
CA LEU A 328 -2.47 -13.78 -7.18
C LEU A 328 -3.04 -12.37 -7.31
N SER A 329 -3.06 -11.82 -8.52
CA SER A 329 -3.62 -10.49 -8.81
C SER A 329 -5.09 -10.37 -8.40
N ALA A 330 -5.91 -11.39 -8.69
CA ALA A 330 -7.31 -11.41 -8.31
C ALA A 330 -7.52 -11.44 -6.79
N LYS A 331 -6.69 -12.20 -6.04
CA LYS A 331 -6.73 -12.22 -4.58
C LYS A 331 -6.34 -10.86 -3.99
N ASN A 332 -5.30 -10.21 -4.51
CA ASN A 332 -4.95 -8.85 -4.09
C ASN A 332 -6.09 -7.86 -4.34
N LEU A 333 -6.70 -7.88 -5.54
CA LEU A 333 -7.82 -7.01 -5.87
C LEU A 333 -9.04 -7.28 -4.96
N PHE A 334 -9.35 -8.54 -4.70
CA PHE A 334 -10.41 -8.93 -3.78
C PHE A 334 -10.15 -8.38 -2.38
N ASN A 335 -8.92 -8.56 -1.88
CA ASN A 335 -8.51 -8.11 -0.56
C ASN A 335 -8.50 -6.58 -0.42
N ALA A 336 -8.05 -5.85 -1.45
CA ALA A 336 -8.17 -4.40 -1.49
C ALA A 336 -9.64 -3.96 -1.49
N GLY A 337 -10.49 -4.67 -2.23
CA GLY A 337 -11.95 -4.50 -2.24
C GLY A 337 -12.54 -4.54 -0.84
N ARG A 338 -12.34 -5.65 -0.11
CA ARG A 338 -12.89 -5.87 1.23
C ARG A 338 -12.29 -4.97 2.31
N ASN A 339 -11.01 -4.58 2.23
CA ASN A 339 -10.37 -3.82 3.30
C ASN A 339 -10.47 -2.30 3.10
N PHE A 340 -10.62 -1.83 1.86
CA PHE A 340 -10.61 -0.40 1.52
C PHE A 340 -11.78 0.00 0.64
N ILE A 341 -11.76 -0.43 -0.64
CA ILE A 341 -12.57 0.16 -1.71
C ILE A 341 -14.07 0.11 -1.41
N ASN A 342 -14.55 -1.00 -0.84
CA ASN A 342 -15.96 -1.19 -0.53
C ASN A 342 -16.52 -0.19 0.48
N HIS A 343 -15.65 0.33 1.36
CA HIS A 343 -16.01 1.17 2.49
C HIS A 343 -15.82 2.65 2.17
N ILE A 344 -14.82 3.00 1.36
CA ILE A 344 -14.39 4.40 1.24
C ILE A 344 -14.65 5.04 -0.13
N LEU A 345 -14.89 4.26 -1.20
CA LEU A 345 -14.97 4.81 -2.56
C LEU A 345 -16.25 5.63 -2.81
N VAL A 346 -17.40 5.18 -2.32
CA VAL A 346 -18.72 5.73 -2.68
C VAL A 346 -19.28 6.75 -1.67
N PRO A 347 -19.23 6.52 -0.34
CA PRO A 347 -19.84 7.44 0.63
C PRO A 347 -19.26 8.84 0.53
N GLY A 348 -20.08 9.90 0.50
CA GLY A 348 -19.61 11.29 0.38
C GLY A 348 -19.11 11.69 -1.02
N GLY A 349 -19.14 10.80 -2.02
CA GLY A 349 -18.71 11.12 -3.38
C GLY A 349 -19.69 12.02 -4.16
N PRO A 350 -19.23 12.70 -5.24
CA PRO A 350 -20.07 13.59 -6.04
C PRO A 350 -21.28 12.88 -6.63
N GLU A 351 -22.46 13.49 -6.52
CA GLU A 351 -23.75 12.84 -6.86
C GLU A 351 -23.76 12.28 -8.29
N HIS A 352 -23.30 13.07 -9.26
CA HIS A 352 -23.25 12.68 -10.68
C HIS A 352 -22.29 11.52 -10.96
N LEU A 353 -21.27 11.32 -10.12
CA LEU A 353 -20.33 10.22 -10.24
C LEU A 353 -20.73 9.01 -9.40
N LYS A 354 -21.67 9.13 -8.45
CA LYS A 354 -22.04 8.03 -7.54
C LYS A 354 -22.46 6.76 -8.28
N ALA A 355 -23.18 6.87 -9.40
CA ALA A 355 -23.56 5.70 -10.19
C ALA A 355 -22.33 4.97 -10.75
N TYR A 356 -21.39 5.72 -11.33
CA TYR A 356 -20.15 5.16 -11.88
C TYR A 356 -19.22 4.60 -10.78
N LEU A 357 -19.10 5.30 -9.65
CA LEU A 357 -18.35 4.81 -8.49
C LEU A 357 -18.95 3.50 -7.93
N ARG A 358 -20.29 3.38 -7.91
CA ARG A 358 -20.98 2.13 -7.54
C ARG A 358 -20.71 1.02 -8.53
N GLU A 359 -20.67 1.31 -9.83
CA GLU A 359 -20.28 0.34 -10.86
C GLU A 359 -18.85 -0.18 -10.65
N ILE A 360 -17.89 0.73 -10.41
CA ILE A 360 -16.50 0.37 -10.11
C ILE A 360 -16.43 -0.55 -8.89
N LYS A 361 -17.04 -0.11 -7.77
CA LYS A 361 -17.12 -0.92 -6.53
C LYS A 361 -17.71 -2.31 -6.80
N ASN A 362 -18.81 -2.40 -7.55
CA ASN A 362 -19.48 -3.67 -7.83
C ASN A 362 -18.61 -4.61 -8.68
N ASN A 363 -17.88 -4.09 -9.67
CA ASN A 363 -16.98 -4.89 -10.49
C ASN A 363 -15.78 -5.42 -9.71
N VAL A 364 -15.23 -4.62 -8.79
CA VAL A 364 -14.18 -5.07 -7.85
C VAL A 364 -14.72 -6.16 -6.92
N GLN A 365 -15.89 -5.96 -6.31
CA GLN A 365 -16.53 -6.95 -5.42
C GLN A 365 -16.82 -8.29 -6.10
N ARG A 366 -17.19 -8.25 -7.38
CA ARG A 366 -17.50 -9.44 -8.19
C ARG A 366 -16.28 -10.03 -8.86
N LEU A 367 -15.11 -9.40 -8.74
CA LEU A 367 -13.91 -9.70 -9.51
C LEU A 367 -14.18 -9.77 -11.02
N SER A 368 -15.10 -8.95 -11.52
CA SER A 368 -15.41 -8.86 -12.95
C SER A 368 -14.31 -8.15 -13.72
N TRP A 369 -13.55 -7.27 -13.04
CA TRP A 369 -12.36 -6.60 -13.58
C TRP A 369 -11.09 -7.19 -12.98
N ASP A 370 -9.99 -7.07 -13.72
CA ASP A 370 -8.63 -7.26 -13.21
C ASP A 370 -8.07 -5.94 -12.64
N SER A 371 -6.88 -6.02 -12.04
CA SER A 371 -6.22 -4.88 -11.40
C SER A 371 -5.96 -3.72 -12.38
N GLY A 372 -5.56 -4.01 -13.62
CA GLY A 372 -5.32 -2.99 -14.64
C GLY A 372 -6.59 -2.30 -15.13
N THR A 373 -7.68 -3.05 -15.33
CA THR A 373 -8.99 -2.46 -15.65
C THR A 373 -9.50 -1.62 -14.50
N PHE A 374 -9.36 -2.08 -13.25
CA PHE A 374 -9.70 -1.28 -12.09
C PHE A 374 -8.90 0.03 -12.04
N ALA A 375 -7.57 -0.02 -12.22
CA ALA A 375 -6.72 1.17 -12.28
C ALA A 375 -7.15 2.15 -13.36
N ARG A 376 -7.41 1.68 -14.59
CA ARG A 376 -7.87 2.53 -15.69
C ARG A 376 -9.19 3.23 -15.40
N HIS A 377 -10.14 2.57 -14.74
CA HIS A 377 -11.41 3.18 -14.34
C HIS A 377 -11.22 4.21 -13.21
N MET A 378 -10.34 3.94 -12.26
CA MET A 378 -9.98 4.91 -11.20
C MET A 378 -9.31 6.17 -11.79
N GLU A 379 -8.40 6.00 -12.75
CA GLU A 379 -7.78 7.12 -13.47
C GLU A 379 -8.81 7.91 -14.30
N LYS A 380 -9.78 7.22 -14.90
CA LYS A 380 -10.88 7.90 -15.62
C LYS A 380 -11.69 8.80 -14.68
N VAL A 381 -12.03 8.32 -13.48
CA VAL A 381 -12.72 9.16 -12.48
C VAL A 381 -11.84 10.34 -12.09
N HIS A 382 -10.55 10.12 -11.83
CA HIS A 382 -9.61 11.19 -11.50
C HIS A 382 -9.51 12.24 -12.61
N SER A 383 -9.47 11.81 -13.88
CA SER A 383 -9.49 12.71 -15.03
C SER A 383 -10.78 13.51 -15.13
N LEU A 384 -11.94 12.87 -14.99
CA LEU A 384 -13.26 13.52 -15.05
C LEU A 384 -13.41 14.59 -13.97
N LEU A 385 -12.91 14.31 -12.76
CA LEU A 385 -12.93 15.28 -11.67
C LEU A 385 -12.04 16.49 -12.01
N ARG A 386 -10.82 16.24 -12.46
CA ARG A 386 -9.85 17.29 -12.81
C ARG A 386 -10.28 18.14 -14.00
N SER A 387 -10.86 17.56 -15.04
CA SER A 387 -11.33 18.30 -16.22
C SER A 387 -12.67 19.01 -15.99
N GLY A 388 -13.46 18.57 -15.01
CA GLY A 388 -14.80 19.08 -14.78
C GLY A 388 -15.84 18.60 -15.80
N GLU A 389 -15.49 17.67 -16.68
CA GLU A 389 -16.41 17.07 -17.68
C GLU A 389 -17.63 16.42 -17.02
N HIS A 390 -17.46 15.87 -15.82
CA HIS A 390 -18.57 15.30 -15.03
C HIS A 390 -19.65 16.33 -14.64
N LEU A 391 -19.38 17.62 -14.86
CA LEU A 391 -20.29 18.74 -14.59
C LEU A 391 -20.87 19.35 -15.88
N GLU A 392 -20.62 18.80 -17.07
CA GLU A 392 -21.14 19.34 -18.33
C GLU A 392 -22.66 19.20 -18.47
N THR A 393 -23.22 18.13 -17.92
CA THR A 393 -24.66 17.86 -17.95
C THR A 393 -25.42 18.48 -16.78
N LEU A 394 -24.78 19.37 -16.01
CA LEU A 394 -25.42 20.04 -14.89
C LEU A 394 -26.62 20.89 -15.36
N PRO A 395 -27.66 21.01 -14.52
CA PRO A 395 -28.70 22.01 -14.74
C PRO A 395 -28.08 23.41 -14.83
N LYS A 396 -28.81 24.33 -15.47
CA LYS A 396 -28.38 25.72 -15.62
C LYS A 396 -28.04 26.31 -14.25
N LEU A 397 -26.76 26.57 -14.03
CA LEU A 397 -26.25 27.18 -12.81
C LEU A 397 -26.75 28.62 -12.67
N ASN A 398 -26.84 29.09 -11.44
CA ASN A 398 -27.16 30.49 -11.19
C ASN A 398 -26.05 31.40 -11.74
N PHE A 399 -26.42 32.66 -12.00
CA PHE A 399 -25.42 33.67 -12.28
C PHE A 399 -24.67 34.02 -10.99
N TYR A 400 -23.37 34.27 -11.13
CA TYR A 400 -22.52 34.72 -10.04
C TYR A 400 -21.75 35.96 -10.46
N LYS A 401 -21.75 36.99 -9.61
CA LYS A 401 -20.87 38.15 -9.75
C LYS A 401 -19.50 37.79 -9.19
N GLN A 402 -18.49 37.80 -10.05
CA GLN A 402 -17.09 37.65 -9.63
C GLN A 402 -16.56 39.00 -9.14
N VAL A 403 -15.94 38.99 -7.97
CA VAL A 403 -15.17 40.13 -7.44
C VAL A 403 -13.75 39.65 -7.16
N ALA A 404 -12.83 40.05 -8.04
CA ALA A 404 -11.41 39.78 -7.86
C ALA A 404 -10.88 40.55 -6.65
N LYS A 405 -9.89 39.97 -5.98
CA LYS A 405 -9.20 40.56 -4.83
C LYS A 405 -10.15 40.97 -3.69
N GLY A 406 -11.13 40.11 -3.40
CA GLY A 406 -12.16 40.37 -2.39
C GLY A 406 -12.30 39.21 -1.41
N ASP A 407 -12.83 39.50 -0.22
CA ASP A 407 -13.06 38.53 0.85
C ASP A 407 -14.16 38.96 1.84
N PHE A 408 -14.60 38.02 2.67
CA PHE A 408 -15.44 38.24 3.85
C PHE A 408 -14.71 37.70 5.09
N PRO A 409 -13.68 38.40 5.61
CA PRO A 409 -12.82 37.88 6.67
C PRO A 409 -13.61 37.63 7.96
N ASN A 410 -13.67 36.38 8.42
CA ASN A 410 -14.43 35.95 9.62
C ASN A 410 -15.93 36.32 9.61
N LEU A 411 -16.50 36.57 8.43
CA LEU A 411 -17.91 36.94 8.27
C LEU A 411 -18.63 35.87 7.46
N HIS A 412 -19.91 35.68 7.78
CA HIS A 412 -20.86 34.82 7.04
C HIS A 412 -20.47 33.34 6.96
N ASP A 413 -19.51 32.91 7.77
CA ASP A 413 -19.13 31.51 7.91
C ASP A 413 -20.25 30.72 8.60
N TYR A 414 -20.47 29.50 8.12
CA TYR A 414 -21.43 28.57 8.69
C TYR A 414 -20.93 27.13 8.50
N ASN A 415 -21.42 26.19 9.30
CA ASN A 415 -21.07 24.78 9.12
C ASN A 415 -21.90 24.16 7.99
N CYS A 416 -21.25 23.39 7.12
CA CYS A 416 -21.91 22.64 6.06
C CYS A 416 -21.49 21.16 6.09
N ALA A 417 -22.20 20.33 5.32
CA ALA A 417 -21.84 18.93 5.16
C ALA A 417 -20.45 18.80 4.50
N GLU A 418 -19.65 17.84 4.94
CA GLU A 418 -18.29 17.57 4.45
C GLU A 418 -17.27 18.71 4.65
N THR A 419 -17.54 19.68 5.54
CA THR A 419 -16.56 20.72 5.88
C THR A 419 -15.27 20.11 6.47
N ARG A 420 -14.13 20.67 6.07
CA ARG A 420 -12.79 20.27 6.56
C ARG A 420 -12.46 20.85 7.94
N VAL A 421 -13.15 21.93 8.34
CA VAL A 421 -12.85 22.68 9.56
C VAL A 421 -14.13 22.99 10.33
N PHE A 422 -14.05 22.98 11.65
CA PHE A 422 -15.17 23.35 12.51
C PHE A 422 -15.36 24.87 12.51
N GLY A 423 -16.60 25.34 12.35
CA GLY A 423 -16.97 26.75 12.42
C GLY A 423 -17.00 27.48 11.08
N ALA A 424 -16.62 26.82 9.98
CA ALA A 424 -16.72 27.36 8.63
C ALA A 424 -17.08 26.24 7.63
N CYS A 425 -17.57 26.61 6.45
CA CYS A 425 -17.85 25.67 5.37
C CYS A 425 -16.67 25.68 4.40
N GLU A 426 -15.58 25.00 4.79
CA GLU A 426 -14.37 24.86 3.97
C GLU A 426 -14.44 23.57 3.16
N LEU A 427 -14.47 23.71 1.83
CA LEU A 427 -14.55 22.60 0.89
C LEU A 427 -13.37 22.63 -0.07
N ALA A 428 -13.03 21.45 -0.61
CA ALA A 428 -12.03 21.29 -1.67
C ALA A 428 -12.74 20.99 -3.00
N VAL A 429 -12.45 21.78 -4.04
CA VAL A 429 -13.07 21.68 -5.39
C VAL A 429 -12.01 21.78 -6.49
N TYR A 430 -12.23 21.18 -7.66
CA TYR A 430 -11.29 21.28 -8.80
C TYR A 430 -11.49 22.54 -9.64
N SER A 431 -12.66 23.18 -9.58
CA SER A 431 -12.95 24.32 -10.45
C SER A 431 -13.97 25.28 -9.85
N VAL A 432 -14.00 26.51 -10.40
CA VAL A 432 -15.04 27.50 -10.12
C VAL A 432 -16.43 26.97 -10.48
N LYS A 433 -16.55 26.14 -11.53
CA LYS A 433 -17.82 25.54 -11.94
C LYS A 433 -18.36 24.58 -10.88
N GLU A 434 -17.48 23.78 -10.29
CA GLU A 434 -17.82 22.88 -9.19
C GLU A 434 -18.23 23.68 -7.93
N ALA A 435 -17.48 24.73 -7.59
CA ALA A 435 -17.83 25.61 -6.47
C ALA A 435 -19.23 26.22 -6.61
N LYS A 436 -19.56 26.73 -7.81
CA LYS A 436 -20.90 27.25 -8.14
C LYS A 436 -21.98 26.18 -7.97
N TYR A 437 -21.74 24.99 -8.50
CA TYR A 437 -22.68 23.87 -8.37
C TYR A 437 -22.95 23.51 -6.91
N ILE A 438 -21.91 23.38 -6.09
CA ILE A 438 -22.06 23.07 -4.67
C ILE A 438 -22.81 24.19 -3.93
N CYS A 439 -22.48 25.45 -4.20
CA CYS A 439 -23.20 26.60 -3.63
C CYS A 439 -24.66 26.70 -4.14
N ASP A 440 -24.96 26.21 -5.35
CA ASP A 440 -26.32 26.14 -5.87
C ASP A 440 -27.16 25.06 -5.16
N LEU A 441 -26.53 23.94 -4.78
CA LEU A 441 -27.17 22.88 -4.00
C LEU A 441 -27.41 23.26 -2.53
N ASP A 442 -26.53 24.06 -1.93
CA ASP A 442 -26.66 24.50 -0.55
C ASP A 442 -27.60 25.71 -0.45
N LYS A 443 -28.76 25.51 0.19
CA LYS A 443 -29.76 26.56 0.41
C LYS A 443 -29.24 27.74 1.24
N SER A 444 -28.25 27.51 2.09
CA SER A 444 -27.64 28.55 2.93
C SER A 444 -26.62 29.38 2.16
N CYS A 445 -26.07 28.85 1.06
CA CYS A 445 -25.00 29.50 0.33
C CYS A 445 -25.51 30.68 -0.52
N LYS A 446 -24.98 31.87 -0.22
CA LYS A 446 -25.23 33.13 -0.95
C LYS A 446 -23.99 33.65 -1.68
N ALA A 447 -22.81 33.21 -1.27
CA ALA A 447 -21.56 33.49 -1.94
C ALA A 447 -20.53 32.41 -1.60
N PHE A 448 -19.42 32.38 -2.31
CA PHE A 448 -18.24 31.63 -1.87
C PHE A 448 -16.96 32.42 -2.14
N VAL A 449 -15.97 32.20 -1.28
CA VAL A 449 -14.63 32.76 -1.40
C VAL A 449 -13.70 31.65 -1.88
N MET A 450 -13.04 31.88 -3.01
CA MET A 450 -12.01 30.98 -3.53
C MET A 450 -10.65 31.50 -3.13
N THR A 451 -9.83 30.63 -2.53
CA THR A 451 -8.46 30.97 -2.14
C THR A 451 -7.46 30.66 -3.25
N SER A 452 -6.27 31.23 -3.14
CA SER A 452 -5.10 30.85 -3.95
C SER A 452 -4.42 29.56 -3.47
N ASN A 453 -4.88 28.97 -2.36
CA ASN A 453 -4.34 27.72 -1.83
C ASN A 453 -4.83 26.53 -2.66
N VAL A 454 -3.85 25.78 -3.18
CA VAL A 454 -4.10 24.54 -3.91
C VAL A 454 -3.59 23.38 -3.05
N LEU A 455 -4.45 22.40 -2.80
CA LEU A 455 -4.05 21.14 -2.19
C LEU A 455 -3.08 20.40 -3.13
N TRP A 456 -2.28 19.51 -2.57
CA TRP A 456 -1.32 18.68 -3.31
C TRP A 456 -1.97 17.91 -4.49
N SER A 457 -3.27 17.64 -4.42
CA SER A 457 -4.09 16.97 -5.44
C SER A 457 -4.56 17.88 -6.58
N GLY A 458 -4.27 19.18 -6.52
CA GLY A 458 -4.76 20.17 -7.48
C GLY A 458 -6.15 20.74 -7.16
N TYR A 459 -6.73 20.41 -6.01
CA TYR A 459 -7.99 21.01 -5.55
C TYR A 459 -7.75 22.41 -4.98
N LEU A 460 -8.66 23.32 -5.29
CA LEU A 460 -8.77 24.66 -4.73
C LEU A 460 -9.58 24.61 -3.43
N ILE A 461 -9.17 25.39 -2.44
CA ILE A 461 -9.96 25.58 -1.21
C ILE A 461 -10.96 26.72 -1.41
N VAL A 462 -12.22 26.43 -1.09
CA VAL A 462 -13.33 27.40 -1.10
C VAL A 462 -14.03 27.46 0.25
N TYR A 463 -14.50 28.65 0.61
CA TYR A 463 -15.36 28.88 1.78
C TYR A 463 -16.74 29.31 1.32
N LEU A 464 -17.78 28.53 1.62
CA LEU A 464 -19.15 28.96 1.36
C LEU A 464 -19.60 29.96 2.44
N LYS A 465 -20.36 30.98 2.02
CA LYS A 465 -20.80 32.10 2.84
C LYS A 465 -22.32 32.27 2.77
N ASN A 466 -22.96 32.50 3.91
CA ASN A 466 -24.42 32.67 4.03
C ASN A 466 -24.91 34.13 3.94
N GLY A 467 -24.01 35.04 3.62
CA GLY A 467 -24.23 36.48 3.54
C GLY A 467 -23.21 37.15 2.60
N THR A 468 -23.47 38.40 2.26
CA THR A 468 -22.73 39.13 1.20
C THR A 468 -22.36 40.56 1.59
N SER A 469 -22.63 40.97 2.83
CA SER A 469 -22.33 42.31 3.34
C SER A 469 -20.87 42.43 3.80
N ASN A 470 -20.37 43.67 3.89
CA ASN A 470 -19.02 43.99 4.39
C ASN A 470 -17.88 43.31 3.60
N LEU A 471 -17.99 43.32 2.27
CA LEU A 471 -16.92 42.85 1.38
C LEU A 471 -15.66 43.70 1.58
N GLN A 472 -14.52 43.05 1.82
CA GLN A 472 -13.23 43.70 2.01
C GLN A 472 -12.23 43.31 0.91
N PRO A 473 -11.24 44.17 0.60
CA PRO A 473 -10.15 43.82 -0.31
C PRO A 473 -9.22 42.73 0.27
N ASN A 474 -8.81 41.76 -0.55
CA ASN A 474 -7.80 40.75 -0.21
C ASN A 474 -7.13 40.26 -1.49
N GLU A 475 -5.82 40.45 -1.63
CA GLU A 475 -5.04 40.12 -2.83
C GLU A 475 -4.98 38.62 -3.16
N HIS A 476 -5.29 37.75 -2.20
CA HIS A 476 -5.10 36.30 -2.31
C HIS A 476 -6.39 35.51 -2.56
N THR A 477 -7.53 36.18 -2.65
CA THR A 477 -8.85 35.55 -2.75
C THR A 477 -9.72 36.17 -3.85
N THR A 478 -10.71 35.40 -4.30
CA THR A 478 -11.73 35.86 -5.26
C THR A 478 -13.10 35.47 -4.74
N VAL A 479 -14.03 36.43 -4.69
CA VAL A 479 -15.41 36.19 -4.26
C VAL A 479 -16.31 35.95 -5.45
N TYR A 480 -17.24 35.00 -5.30
CA TYR A 480 -18.33 34.77 -6.23
C TYR A 480 -19.66 34.93 -5.48
N ILE A 481 -20.41 35.99 -5.78
CA ILE A 481 -21.70 36.29 -5.15
C ILE A 481 -22.83 35.74 -6.01
N LYS A 482 -23.68 34.88 -5.45
CA LYS A 482 -24.83 34.28 -6.12
C LYS A 482 -25.90 35.33 -6.34
N TYR A 483 -26.42 35.47 -7.57
CA TYR A 483 -27.58 36.30 -7.80
C TYR A 483 -28.83 35.64 -7.20
N PRO A 484 -29.72 36.40 -6.54
CA PRO A 484 -31.02 35.88 -6.15
C PRO A 484 -31.81 35.48 -7.41
N THR A 485 -32.29 34.24 -7.43
CA THR A 485 -33.16 33.69 -8.48
C THR A 485 -34.58 34.18 -8.35
#